data_AF-A0A2M8XX23-F1
#
_entry.id   AF-A0A2M8XX23-F1
#
_cell.length_a   1.000
_cell.length_b   1.000
_cell.length_c   1.000
_cell.angle_alpha   90.00
_cell.angle_beta   90.00
_cell.angle_gamma   90.00
#
_symmetry.space_group_name_H-M   'P 1'
#
loop_
_entity.id
_entity.type
_entity.pdbx_description
1 polymer ?
#
loop_
_entity_poly.entity_id
_entity_poly.type
_entity_poly.pdbx_seq_one_letter_code
_entity_poly.pdbx_strand_id
1 'polypeptide(L)'
;MKTIKKQLSFFKIAAAFFAIAITLFACSKDDNFNDNVPDYTESIVQSFKVGNKYADINHTIGTITMTLPSGSDLKHVAAEIKIPDSATILPASGTTLDFSSGPITFEVKSTNGAHRTYTASIAAYGNPKMLSFSIGDKKGVIDETKATIDVEIGSQDGSLSNLAPTFVIAEGTTVDVASGVARDFTAPKMYTILSNNGYTAKQYTVAVKQIKAPSIDSFVINGTVGIIDNTAGSIVVVMSPGTNLSSLSPVITLPADQTVSPSSGVNQDFSKGAVQYVVTNKEKLTKSYSVTVQSIAATKYAFLGLEDNISSLKDDDAKAAATWMQATYGTDFKYIKIADISAQNIGDVKVAMLYYLTPKEDLGFSATATDVSTMLPAALRTGSSQAQVLKSWVKGGGDMLIAGDPNPFIFSLGRVPANFGAARAPGNYVYSEFGCAGSNGCYDTGKAADDIWGLGMRDANNSGNRRGHAIFKNLTFENGEYLPLQNSANREVRLIWWQHFDGILNPSCCGSDAAAQFEKTMTAVKFGTLRHIGDAFGYGAVEFKRTDLTNDAVFDSQIPKDFKGHVFVISNTIVGYEWGSNGSTNTYQNNIEVFTKNILDYLYGLDNDK
;
A
#
# COMPACT_ATOMS: atom_id res chain seq x y z
N MET A 1 9.51 -33.41 -37.41
CA MET A 1 10.79 -34.09 -37.69
C MET A 1 11.54 -34.30 -36.38
N LYS A 2 12.06 -35.51 -36.16
CA LYS A 2 12.96 -36.01 -35.09
C LYS A 2 12.45 -36.14 -33.64
N THR A 3 11.77 -37.27 -33.41
CA THR A 3 12.01 -38.36 -32.43
C THR A 3 12.55 -38.07 -31.01
N ILE A 4 11.78 -38.46 -29.99
CA ILE A 4 12.26 -38.88 -28.65
C ILE A 4 11.72 -40.29 -28.34
N LYS A 5 12.57 -41.16 -27.79
CA LYS A 5 12.40 -42.61 -27.63
C LYS A 5 11.57 -43.01 -26.39
N LYS A 6 10.73 -44.01 -26.62
CA LYS A 6 10.15 -45.08 -25.75
C LYS A 6 10.82 -45.31 -24.39
N GLN A 7 10.01 -45.57 -23.36
CA GLN A 7 9.70 -46.93 -22.87
C GLN A 7 8.48 -46.93 -21.92
N LEU A 8 7.40 -47.60 -22.34
CA LEU A 8 6.27 -48.05 -21.51
C LEU A 8 5.66 -49.28 -22.20
N SER A 9 5.54 -50.40 -21.47
CA SER A 9 4.99 -51.68 -21.94
C SER A 9 5.06 -52.69 -20.80
N PHE A 10 4.08 -53.53 -20.48
CA PHE A 10 2.69 -53.70 -20.90
C PHE A 10 2.05 -54.70 -19.91
N PHE A 11 0.76 -54.52 -19.68
CA PHE A 11 -0.24 -55.48 -19.16
C PHE A 11 -0.07 -56.94 -19.63
N LYS A 12 -0.63 -57.92 -18.89
CA LYS A 12 -1.90 -58.61 -19.28
C LYS A 12 -2.33 -59.77 -18.36
N ILE A 13 -3.66 -59.86 -18.23
CA ILE A 13 -4.50 -60.91 -17.64
C ILE A 13 -5.06 -61.80 -18.79
N ALA A 14 -5.15 -63.13 -18.60
CA ALA A 14 -6.16 -64.07 -19.15
C ALA A 14 -5.70 -65.51 -18.79
N ALA A 15 -6.39 -66.29 -17.94
CA ALA A 15 -7.64 -67.04 -18.15
C ALA A 15 -7.51 -68.32 -19.02
N ALA A 16 -7.42 -69.45 -18.31
CA ALA A 16 -7.96 -70.81 -18.54
C ALA A 16 -7.69 -71.60 -19.83
N PHE A 17 -7.08 -72.78 -19.69
CA PHE A 17 -7.45 -73.99 -20.44
C PHE A 17 -7.24 -75.26 -19.58
N PHE A 18 -8.06 -76.26 -19.88
CA PHE A 18 -8.52 -77.39 -19.07
C PHE A 18 -7.77 -78.70 -19.39
N ALA A 19 -7.87 -79.68 -18.46
CA ALA A 19 -7.77 -81.15 -18.63
C ALA A 19 -6.55 -81.91 -18.01
N ILE A 20 -6.77 -82.36 -16.76
CA ILE A 20 -6.75 -83.75 -16.24
C ILE A 20 -5.48 -84.63 -16.45
N ALA A 21 -4.80 -84.93 -15.34
CA ALA A 21 -4.34 -86.29 -15.00
C ALA A 21 -4.19 -86.44 -13.47
N ILE A 22 -4.93 -87.39 -12.92
CA ILE A 22 -4.97 -87.79 -11.50
C ILE A 22 -3.74 -88.63 -11.18
N THR A 23 -3.00 -88.30 -10.11
CA THR A 23 -2.43 -89.31 -9.19
C THR A 23 -2.18 -88.70 -7.80
N LEU A 24 -2.72 -89.40 -6.80
CA LEU A 24 -2.61 -89.19 -5.36
C LEU A 24 -1.17 -89.39 -4.87
N PHE A 25 -0.64 -88.44 -4.09
CA PHE A 25 0.12 -88.73 -2.86
C PHE A 25 -0.08 -87.59 -1.86
N ALA A 26 -0.23 -87.99 -0.61
CA ALA A 26 -0.84 -87.27 0.49
C ALA A 26 -0.12 -85.98 0.90
N CYS A 27 -0.91 -85.05 1.44
CA CYS A 27 -0.45 -83.95 2.29
C CYS A 27 0.45 -84.46 3.41
N SER A 28 1.72 -84.06 3.42
CA SER A 28 2.37 -83.76 4.69
C SER A 28 1.89 -82.37 5.10
N LYS A 29 0.87 -82.34 5.96
CA LYS A 29 0.60 -81.17 6.79
C LYS A 29 1.87 -80.93 7.62
N ASP A 30 2.59 -79.86 7.29
CA ASP A 30 3.61 -79.32 8.18
C ASP A 30 2.89 -78.44 9.21
N ASP A 31 2.21 -79.10 10.16
CA ASP A 31 1.50 -78.49 11.29
C ASP A 31 2.49 -78.10 12.40
N ASN A 32 3.51 -77.30 12.08
CA ASN A 32 4.49 -76.84 13.08
C ASN A 32 4.72 -75.32 13.08
N PHE A 33 3.73 -74.54 12.65
CA PHE A 33 3.51 -73.21 13.21
C PHE A 33 2.38 -73.32 14.23
N ASN A 34 2.73 -73.68 15.46
CA ASN A 34 1.86 -73.42 16.60
C ASN A 34 1.91 -71.90 16.83
N ASP A 35 1.09 -71.15 16.08
CA ASP A 35 0.86 -69.73 16.32
C ASP A 35 0.06 -69.64 17.62
N ASN A 36 0.75 -69.83 18.74
CA ASN A 36 0.26 -69.59 20.09
C ASN A 36 0.12 -68.08 20.29
N VAL A 37 -0.74 -67.43 19.49
CA VAL A 37 -1.19 -66.08 19.81
C VAL A 37 -2.01 -66.21 21.09
N PRO A 38 -1.56 -65.63 22.21
CA PRO A 38 -2.32 -65.73 23.44
C PRO A 38 -3.70 -65.09 23.24
N ASP A 39 -4.76 -65.78 23.67
CA ASP A 39 -6.10 -65.20 23.66
C ASP A 39 -6.16 -64.11 24.75
N TYR A 40 -6.03 -62.86 24.32
CA TYR A 40 -6.05 -61.71 25.21
C TYR A 40 -7.44 -61.20 25.56
N THR A 41 -8.53 -61.82 25.06
CA THR A 41 -9.91 -61.33 25.27
C THR A 41 -10.26 -61.17 26.75
N GLU A 42 -9.75 -62.05 27.61
CA GLU A 42 -9.95 -62.02 29.07
C GLU A 42 -8.88 -61.21 29.83
N SER A 43 -7.91 -60.59 29.15
CA SER A 43 -6.83 -59.79 29.75
C SER A 43 -6.71 -58.38 29.15
N ILE A 44 -7.84 -57.76 28.80
CA ILE A 44 -7.88 -56.39 28.26
C ILE A 44 -8.38 -55.35 29.26
N VAL A 45 -8.02 -54.08 29.03
CA VAL A 45 -8.68 -52.93 29.65
C VAL A 45 -9.92 -52.57 28.81
N GLN A 46 -11.12 -52.75 29.33
CA GLN A 46 -12.37 -52.43 28.61
C GLN A 46 -12.65 -50.93 28.55
N SER A 47 -12.30 -50.19 29.61
CA SER A 47 -12.36 -48.73 29.62
C SER A 47 -11.39 -48.15 30.64
N PHE A 48 -10.85 -46.98 30.35
CA PHE A 48 -10.00 -46.21 31.24
C PHE A 48 -10.54 -44.78 31.29
N LYS A 49 -10.92 -44.30 32.47
CA LYS A 49 -11.63 -43.02 32.63
C LYS A 49 -11.00 -42.21 33.76
N VAL A 50 -10.86 -40.90 33.55
CA VAL A 50 -10.41 -39.94 34.57
C VAL A 50 -11.44 -38.83 34.63
N GLY A 51 -12.04 -38.62 35.81
CA GLY A 51 -13.21 -37.74 35.95
C GLY A 51 -14.35 -38.18 35.03
N ASN A 52 -14.68 -37.34 34.04
CA ASN A 52 -15.75 -37.58 33.06
C ASN A 52 -15.25 -37.95 31.65
N LYS A 53 -13.94 -38.11 31.45
CA LYS A 53 -13.35 -38.35 30.12
C LYS A 53 -12.82 -39.77 30.02
N TYR A 54 -13.09 -40.43 28.89
CA TYR A 54 -12.52 -41.73 28.55
C TYR A 54 -11.20 -41.56 27.78
N ALA A 55 -10.23 -42.44 28.03
CA ALA A 55 -8.99 -42.54 27.28
C ALA A 55 -9.20 -43.29 25.97
N ASP A 56 -8.31 -43.03 25.01
CA ASP A 56 -8.16 -43.86 23.83
C ASP A 56 -7.33 -45.09 24.19
N ILE A 57 -7.84 -46.28 23.87
CA ILE A 57 -7.17 -47.55 24.16
C ILE A 57 -6.83 -48.21 22.84
N ASN A 58 -5.53 -48.45 22.62
CA ASN A 58 -5.06 -49.25 21.50
C ASN A 58 -4.62 -50.61 22.03
N HIS A 59 -5.46 -51.61 21.82
CA HIS A 59 -5.17 -52.97 22.25
C HIS A 59 -3.96 -53.53 21.50
N THR A 60 -3.86 -53.38 20.18
CA THR A 60 -2.80 -53.96 19.34
C THR A 60 -1.40 -53.73 19.89
N ILE A 61 -1.12 -52.52 20.38
CA ILE A 61 0.19 -52.16 20.95
C ILE A 61 0.16 -51.96 22.48
N GLY A 62 -0.98 -52.21 23.14
CA GLY A 62 -1.11 -52.09 24.59
C GLY A 62 -0.86 -50.67 25.10
N THR A 63 -1.48 -49.65 24.50
CA THR A 63 -1.33 -48.26 24.96
C THR A 63 -2.67 -47.65 25.35
N ILE A 64 -2.62 -46.75 26.34
CA ILE A 64 -3.74 -45.95 26.80
C ILE A 64 -3.30 -44.50 26.76
N THR A 65 -3.99 -43.65 26.01
CA THR A 65 -3.61 -42.23 25.87
C THR A 65 -4.77 -41.33 26.27
N MET A 66 -4.47 -40.30 27.06
CA MET A 66 -5.45 -39.30 27.45
C MET A 66 -4.82 -37.91 27.51
N THR A 67 -5.53 -36.91 26.99
CA THR A 67 -5.21 -35.50 27.22
C THR A 67 -6.24 -34.86 28.15
N LEU A 68 -5.78 -34.32 29.26
CA LEU A 68 -6.56 -33.51 30.19
C LEU A 68 -6.39 -32.00 29.85
N PRO A 69 -7.30 -31.13 30.32
CA PRO A 69 -7.11 -29.68 30.24
C PRO A 69 -5.81 -29.25 30.93
N SER A 70 -5.19 -28.15 30.46
CA SER A 70 -4.06 -27.56 31.18
C SER A 70 -4.41 -27.23 32.63
N GLY A 71 -3.41 -27.27 33.50
CA GLY A 71 -3.56 -27.09 34.94
C GLY A 71 -4.08 -28.32 35.70
N SER A 72 -4.46 -29.40 35.00
CA SER A 72 -4.86 -30.65 35.66
C SER A 72 -3.70 -31.23 36.49
N ASP A 73 -4.00 -31.69 37.70
CA ASP A 73 -3.00 -32.28 38.60
C ASP A 73 -2.59 -33.68 38.12
N LEU A 74 -1.44 -33.74 37.44
CA LEU A 74 -0.88 -35.00 36.96
C LEU A 74 -0.22 -35.84 38.07
N LYS A 75 -0.01 -35.29 39.28
CA LYS A 75 0.57 -36.02 40.41
C LYS A 75 -0.44 -36.88 41.18
N HIS A 76 -1.72 -36.53 41.05
CA HIS A 76 -2.80 -37.18 41.79
C HIS A 76 -3.95 -37.62 40.88
N VAL A 77 -3.65 -38.38 39.83
CA VAL A 77 -4.67 -38.87 38.89
C VAL A 77 -5.28 -40.18 39.40
N ALA A 78 -6.58 -40.16 39.70
CA ALA A 78 -7.34 -41.38 39.98
C ALA A 78 -8.07 -41.85 38.72
N ALA A 79 -7.72 -43.04 38.23
CA ALA A 79 -8.32 -43.65 37.04
C ALA A 79 -9.35 -44.72 37.42
N GLU A 80 -10.56 -44.62 36.87
CA GLU A 80 -11.58 -45.65 36.90
C GLU A 80 -11.36 -46.58 35.70
N ILE A 81 -10.91 -47.80 35.98
CA ILE A 81 -10.54 -48.81 34.98
C ILE A 81 -11.52 -49.98 35.06
N LYS A 82 -12.11 -50.34 33.92
CA LYS A 82 -12.96 -51.52 33.76
C LYS A 82 -12.17 -52.62 33.06
N ILE A 83 -12.23 -53.84 33.58
CA ILE A 83 -11.60 -55.05 33.05
C ILE A 83 -12.63 -56.20 33.06
N PRO A 84 -12.40 -57.32 32.36
CA PRO A 84 -13.22 -58.53 32.51
C PRO A 84 -13.29 -59.02 33.96
N ASP A 85 -14.41 -59.61 34.37
CA ASP A 85 -14.63 -60.10 35.74
C ASP A 85 -13.65 -61.21 36.15
N SER A 86 -13.09 -61.92 35.16
CA SER A 86 -12.08 -62.98 35.30
C SER A 86 -10.65 -62.45 35.46
N ALA A 87 -10.46 -61.13 35.50
CA ALA A 87 -9.14 -60.49 35.47
C ALA A 87 -8.85 -59.65 36.72
N THR A 88 -7.56 -59.42 36.95
CA THR A 88 -7.03 -58.46 37.93
C THR A 88 -6.16 -57.43 37.22
N ILE A 89 -6.08 -56.20 37.75
CA ILE A 89 -5.23 -55.13 37.21
C ILE A 89 -4.32 -54.54 38.29
N LEU A 90 -3.06 -54.29 37.96
CA LEU A 90 -2.10 -53.60 38.83
C LEU A 90 -1.40 -52.47 38.04
N PRO A 91 -1.36 -51.21 38.53
CA PRO A 91 -2.04 -50.68 39.72
C PRO A 91 -3.57 -50.88 39.70
N ALA A 92 -4.18 -51.02 40.88
CA ALA A 92 -5.62 -51.26 40.99
C ALA A 92 -6.44 -50.04 40.53
N SER A 93 -7.61 -50.30 39.95
CA SER A 93 -8.60 -49.28 39.60
C SER A 93 -8.92 -48.39 40.82
N GLY A 94 -8.98 -47.06 40.62
CA GLY A 94 -9.21 -46.08 41.69
C GLY A 94 -7.96 -45.64 42.48
N THR A 95 -6.79 -46.23 42.21
CA THR A 95 -5.53 -45.78 42.82
C THR A 95 -5.15 -44.39 42.31
N THR A 96 -4.68 -43.52 43.21
CA THR A 96 -4.08 -42.22 42.87
C THR A 96 -2.66 -42.42 42.34
N LEU A 97 -2.40 -41.94 41.14
CA LEU A 97 -1.16 -42.18 40.39
C LEU A 97 -0.51 -40.87 39.91
N ASP A 98 0.82 -40.85 39.86
CA ASP A 98 1.63 -39.72 39.40
C ASP A 98 2.11 -39.91 37.96
N PHE A 99 1.42 -39.27 37.01
CA PHE A 99 1.77 -39.22 35.59
C PHE A 99 2.70 -38.03 35.24
N SER A 100 3.07 -37.18 36.21
CA SER A 100 3.93 -36.01 35.96
C SER A 100 5.37 -36.39 35.57
N SER A 101 5.79 -37.62 35.91
CA SER A 101 7.12 -38.15 35.61
C SER A 101 7.17 -39.05 34.37
N GLY A 102 6.03 -39.26 33.68
CA GLY A 102 5.94 -40.07 32.47
C GLY A 102 4.85 -41.15 32.52
N PRO A 103 4.83 -42.04 31.51
CA PRO A 103 3.82 -43.10 31.42
C PRO A 103 3.90 -44.10 32.57
N ILE A 104 2.75 -44.66 32.94
CA ILE A 104 2.63 -45.71 33.97
C ILE A 104 2.17 -47.00 33.30
N THR A 105 2.79 -48.11 33.70
CA THR A 105 2.46 -49.44 33.21
C THR A 105 1.39 -50.09 34.08
N PHE A 106 0.38 -50.66 33.44
CA PHE A 106 -0.65 -51.49 34.04
C PHE A 106 -0.53 -52.92 33.51
N GLU A 107 -0.62 -53.90 34.39
CA GLU A 107 -0.66 -55.32 34.03
C GLU A 107 -2.06 -55.86 34.29
N VAL A 108 -2.73 -56.35 33.25
CA VAL A 108 -4.00 -57.07 33.37
C VAL A 108 -3.71 -58.56 33.29
N LYS A 109 -4.07 -59.32 34.34
CA LYS A 109 -3.85 -60.75 34.43
C LYS A 109 -5.17 -61.49 34.58
N SER A 110 -5.48 -62.36 33.62
CA SER A 110 -6.65 -63.23 33.64
C SER A 110 -6.40 -64.50 34.46
N THR A 111 -7.46 -65.10 35.00
CA THR A 111 -7.43 -66.41 35.67
C THR A 111 -6.95 -67.55 34.76
N ASN A 112 -7.05 -67.41 33.43
CA ASN A 112 -6.55 -68.40 32.47
C ASN A 112 -5.03 -68.35 32.25
N GLY A 113 -4.32 -67.43 32.91
CA GLY A 113 -2.87 -67.25 32.81
C GLY A 113 -2.42 -66.25 31.74
N ALA A 114 -3.32 -65.80 30.86
CA ALA A 114 -3.03 -64.71 29.92
C ALA A 114 -2.82 -63.39 30.68
N HIS A 115 -1.79 -62.65 30.29
CA HIS A 115 -1.48 -61.34 30.85
C HIS A 115 -1.18 -60.36 29.73
N ARG A 116 -1.60 -59.10 29.92
CA ARG A 116 -1.36 -58.03 28.96
C ARG A 116 -0.93 -56.77 29.68
N THR A 117 0.11 -56.17 29.13
CA THR A 117 0.66 -54.92 29.63
C THR A 117 0.07 -53.75 28.84
N TYR A 118 -0.40 -52.75 29.56
CA TYR A 118 -0.84 -51.46 29.02
C TYR A 118 0.07 -50.35 29.52
N THR A 119 0.62 -49.55 28.62
CA THR A 119 1.35 -48.33 28.99
C THR A 119 0.40 -47.14 28.87
N ALA A 120 0.05 -46.54 30.00
CA ALA A 120 -0.83 -45.38 30.07
C ALA A 120 -0.02 -44.08 30.08
N SER A 121 -0.30 -43.20 29.11
CA SER A 121 0.28 -41.86 29.02
C SER A 121 -0.83 -40.82 29.14
N ILE A 122 -0.80 -40.04 30.22
CA ILE A 122 -1.74 -38.96 30.49
C ILE A 122 -0.97 -37.65 30.51
N ALA A 123 -1.42 -36.68 29.74
CA ALA A 123 -0.81 -35.36 29.67
C ALA A 123 -1.86 -34.25 29.79
N ALA A 124 -1.45 -33.06 30.22
CA ALA A 124 -2.33 -31.90 30.38
C ALA A 124 -1.90 -30.79 29.42
N TYR A 125 -2.75 -30.48 28.43
CA TYR A 125 -2.42 -29.53 27.37
C TYR A 125 -3.40 -28.36 27.29
N GLY A 126 -2.87 -27.16 27.05
CA GLY A 126 -3.67 -25.95 26.82
C GLY A 126 -4.37 -26.01 25.47
N ASN A 127 -5.63 -25.57 25.40
CA ASN A 127 -6.32 -25.39 24.12
C ASN A 127 -5.97 -24.00 23.57
N PRO A 128 -5.27 -23.87 22.44
CA PRO A 128 -4.88 -22.57 21.89
C PRO A 128 -6.08 -21.67 21.61
N LYS A 129 -6.30 -20.68 22.48
CA LYS A 129 -7.43 -19.75 22.39
C LYS A 129 -7.06 -18.36 22.86
N MET A 130 -7.59 -17.35 22.17
CA MET A 130 -7.56 -15.97 22.62
C MET A 130 -8.84 -15.70 23.40
N LEU A 131 -8.71 -15.40 24.69
CA LEU A 131 -9.86 -15.21 25.59
C LEU A 131 -10.39 -13.78 25.57
N SER A 132 -9.51 -12.81 25.32
CA SER A 132 -9.89 -11.41 25.12
C SER A 132 -8.86 -10.72 24.24
N PHE A 133 -9.25 -9.65 23.57
CA PHE A 133 -8.36 -8.77 22.83
C PHE A 133 -8.90 -7.34 22.89
N SER A 134 -8.02 -6.35 23.00
CA SER A 134 -8.38 -4.93 23.05
C SER A 134 -7.24 -4.04 22.58
N ILE A 135 -7.58 -2.85 22.09
CA ILE A 135 -6.64 -1.76 21.83
C ILE A 135 -7.12 -0.57 22.63
N GLY A 136 -6.35 -0.14 23.63
CA GLY A 136 -6.84 0.81 24.63
C GLY A 136 -8.09 0.28 25.33
N ASP A 137 -9.17 1.06 25.34
CA ASP A 137 -10.48 0.69 25.89
C ASP A 137 -11.38 -0.05 24.88
N LYS A 138 -10.96 -0.19 23.62
CA LYS A 138 -11.75 -0.76 22.53
C LYS A 138 -11.60 -2.27 22.48
N LYS A 139 -12.67 -2.99 22.78
CA LYS A 139 -12.70 -4.46 22.79
C LYS A 139 -12.81 -5.01 21.37
N GLY A 140 -12.04 -6.06 21.10
CA GLY A 140 -12.13 -6.85 19.88
C GLY A 140 -13.25 -7.88 19.94
N VAL A 141 -13.87 -8.14 18.79
CA VAL A 141 -14.85 -9.21 18.60
C VAL A 141 -14.10 -10.44 18.11
N ILE A 142 -14.06 -11.49 18.92
CA ILE A 142 -13.36 -12.74 18.61
C ILE A 142 -14.35 -13.72 17.95
N ASP A 143 -14.10 -14.06 16.70
CA ASP A 143 -14.79 -15.14 15.99
C ASP A 143 -13.94 -16.42 16.10
N GLU A 144 -14.32 -17.29 17.04
CA GLU A 144 -13.61 -18.55 17.31
C GLU A 144 -13.67 -19.53 16.13
N THR A 145 -14.71 -19.47 15.29
CA THR A 145 -14.88 -20.37 14.15
C THR A 145 -14.01 -19.97 12.97
N LYS A 146 -13.93 -18.66 12.68
CA LYS A 146 -13.07 -18.12 11.61
C LYS A 146 -11.64 -17.85 12.08
N ALA A 147 -11.40 -17.86 13.39
CA ALA A 147 -10.17 -17.42 14.02
C ALA A 147 -9.78 -15.99 13.59
N THR A 148 -10.77 -15.08 13.62
CA THR A 148 -10.57 -13.66 13.32
C THR A 148 -10.89 -12.81 14.53
N ILE A 149 -10.27 -11.64 14.61
CA ILE A 149 -10.54 -10.65 15.64
C ILE A 149 -10.68 -9.30 14.99
N ASP A 150 -11.86 -8.71 15.09
CA ASP A 150 -12.14 -7.39 14.55
C ASP A 150 -12.19 -6.36 15.67
N VAL A 151 -11.44 -5.27 15.53
CA VAL A 151 -11.42 -4.15 16.49
C VAL A 151 -11.77 -2.86 15.75
N GLU A 152 -12.77 -2.12 16.22
CA GLU A 152 -13.04 -0.75 15.76
C GLU A 152 -12.49 0.24 16.79
N ILE A 153 -11.52 1.06 16.38
CA ILE A 153 -10.92 2.11 17.21
C ILE A 153 -11.40 3.49 16.77
N GLY A 154 -11.36 4.44 17.70
CA GLY A 154 -11.75 5.82 17.49
C GLY A 154 -10.79 6.61 16.60
N SER A 155 -11.28 7.71 16.05
CA SER A 155 -10.50 8.58 15.16
C SER A 155 -9.33 9.29 15.84
N GLN A 156 -9.31 9.31 17.18
CA GLN A 156 -8.26 9.92 18.01
C GLN A 156 -7.44 8.89 18.80
N ASP A 157 -7.66 7.58 18.59
CA ASP A 157 -7.02 6.50 19.35
C ASP A 157 -5.59 6.14 18.87
N GLY A 158 -4.90 7.09 18.23
CA GLY A 158 -3.53 6.94 17.73
C GLY A 158 -3.42 6.40 16.29
N SER A 159 -2.19 6.12 15.85
CA SER A 159 -1.89 5.65 14.50
C SER A 159 -1.97 4.13 14.39
N LEU A 160 -2.65 3.62 13.36
CA LEU A 160 -2.67 2.19 13.02
C LEU A 160 -1.26 1.60 12.90
N SER A 161 -0.26 2.38 12.49
CA SER A 161 1.12 1.89 12.32
C SER A 161 1.82 1.52 13.63
N ASN A 162 1.24 1.86 14.80
CA ASN A 162 1.89 1.67 16.09
C ASN A 162 0.86 1.53 17.23
N LEU A 163 0.09 0.46 17.25
CA LEU A 163 -0.89 0.16 18.32
C LEU A 163 -0.41 -0.98 19.21
N ALA A 164 -0.55 -0.82 20.53
CA ALA A 164 -0.19 -1.82 21.53
C ALA A 164 -1.46 -2.52 22.07
N PRO A 165 -1.81 -3.72 21.57
CA PRO A 165 -2.99 -4.44 22.03
C PRO A 165 -2.77 -5.11 23.38
N THR A 166 -3.82 -5.18 24.19
CA THR A 166 -3.88 -5.96 25.42
C THR A 166 -4.82 -7.14 25.24
N PHE A 167 -4.36 -8.34 25.57
CA PHE A 167 -5.14 -9.57 25.41
C PHE A 167 -4.80 -10.58 26.49
N VAL A 168 -5.69 -11.58 26.64
CA VAL A 168 -5.52 -12.73 27.51
C VAL A 168 -5.64 -13.99 26.66
N ILE A 169 -4.76 -14.96 26.86
CA ILE A 169 -4.78 -16.27 26.20
C ILE A 169 -5.13 -17.38 27.20
N ALA A 170 -5.56 -18.53 26.70
CA ALA A 170 -5.88 -19.67 27.54
C ALA A 170 -4.65 -20.20 28.31
N GLU A 171 -4.87 -20.74 29.50
CA GLU A 171 -3.80 -21.36 30.30
C GLU A 171 -3.14 -22.54 29.57
N GLY A 172 -1.85 -22.76 29.86
CA GLY A 172 -1.05 -23.79 29.19
C GLY A 172 -0.74 -23.48 27.73
N THR A 173 -0.84 -22.21 27.33
CA THR A 173 -0.49 -21.76 25.97
C THR A 173 0.48 -20.60 26.03
N THR A 174 1.22 -20.40 24.94
CA THR A 174 2.09 -19.25 24.71
C THR A 174 1.66 -18.54 23.43
N VAL A 175 2.12 -17.30 23.24
CA VAL A 175 1.84 -16.52 22.03
C VAL A 175 3.16 -16.02 21.45
N ASP A 176 3.22 -15.92 20.12
CA ASP A 176 4.38 -15.41 19.39
C ASP A 176 4.73 -13.95 19.66
N VAL A 177 3.73 -13.13 19.99
CA VAL A 177 3.91 -11.72 20.35
C VAL A 177 3.30 -11.46 21.72
N ALA A 178 4.06 -10.86 22.64
CA ALA A 178 3.56 -10.54 23.97
C ALA A 178 2.50 -9.44 23.98
N SER A 179 1.59 -9.50 24.95
CA SER A 179 0.58 -8.47 25.22
C SER A 179 1.26 -7.14 25.55
N GLY A 180 0.73 -6.03 25.02
CA GLY A 180 1.29 -4.68 25.18
C GLY A 180 2.41 -4.31 24.21
N VAL A 181 2.87 -5.23 23.35
CA VAL A 181 3.88 -4.91 22.32
C VAL A 181 3.22 -4.19 21.15
N ALA A 182 3.73 -3.01 20.80
CA ALA A 182 3.21 -2.22 19.70
C ALA A 182 3.46 -2.87 18.34
N ARG A 183 2.47 -2.79 17.45
CA ARG A 183 2.52 -3.32 16.08
C ARG A 183 1.80 -2.40 15.10
N ASP A 184 2.18 -2.55 13.84
CA ASP A 184 1.52 -1.93 12.69
C ASP A 184 0.28 -2.74 12.30
N PHE A 185 -0.91 -2.14 12.34
CA PHE A 185 -2.19 -2.69 11.90
C PHE A 185 -2.75 -1.99 10.67
N THR A 186 -1.90 -1.32 9.87
CA THR A 186 -2.29 -0.82 8.53
C THR A 186 -2.71 -1.94 7.58
N ALA A 187 -2.30 -3.18 7.88
CA ALA A 187 -2.83 -4.42 7.34
C ALA A 187 -3.09 -5.44 8.47
N PRO A 188 -3.97 -6.45 8.26
CA PRO A 188 -4.25 -7.45 9.27
C PRO A 188 -2.99 -8.17 9.77
N LYS A 189 -2.94 -8.48 11.07
CA LYS A 189 -1.79 -9.15 11.70
C LYS A 189 -2.18 -10.47 12.34
N MET A 190 -1.31 -11.46 12.18
CA MET A 190 -1.49 -12.77 12.79
C MET A 190 -0.88 -12.82 14.19
N TYR A 191 -1.55 -13.55 15.07
CA TYR A 191 -1.08 -14.01 16.38
C TYR A 191 -1.17 -15.53 16.42
N THR A 192 -0.07 -16.19 16.76
CA THR A 192 0.01 -17.65 16.87
C THR A 192 -0.01 -18.04 18.33
N ILE A 193 -1.08 -18.69 18.77
CA ILE A 193 -1.16 -19.27 20.11
C ILE A 193 -0.73 -20.73 20.02
N LEU A 194 0.27 -21.11 20.80
CA LEU A 194 0.85 -22.46 20.82
C LEU A 194 0.54 -23.14 22.15
N SER A 195 0.06 -24.37 22.09
CA SER A 195 -0.13 -25.22 23.27
C SER A 195 1.22 -25.66 23.83
N ASN A 196 1.30 -25.86 25.15
CA ASN A 196 2.47 -26.42 25.82
C ASN A 196 2.84 -27.85 25.39
N ASN A 197 2.06 -28.51 24.52
CA ASN A 197 2.49 -29.75 23.86
C ASN A 197 3.53 -29.54 22.74
N GLY A 198 3.73 -28.29 22.28
CA GLY A 198 4.69 -27.94 21.23
C GLY A 198 4.22 -28.20 19.79
N TYR A 199 3.04 -28.77 19.57
CA TYR A 199 2.55 -29.18 18.24
C TYR A 199 1.18 -28.58 17.86
N THR A 200 0.33 -28.30 18.83
CA THR A 200 -1.02 -27.76 18.59
C THR A 200 -0.98 -26.24 18.67
N ALA A 201 -1.34 -25.57 17.58
CA ALA A 201 -1.43 -24.12 17.53
C ALA A 201 -2.75 -23.66 16.91
N LYS A 202 -3.17 -22.44 17.25
CA LYS A 202 -4.25 -21.72 16.57
C LYS A 202 -3.79 -20.31 16.24
N GLN A 203 -3.99 -19.91 14.99
CA GLN A 203 -3.65 -18.59 14.50
C GLN A 203 -4.90 -17.71 14.46
N TYR A 204 -4.80 -16.50 15.01
CA TYR A 204 -5.84 -15.49 14.91
C TYR A 204 -5.40 -14.37 13.98
N THR A 205 -6.25 -14.04 13.00
CA THR A 205 -6.03 -12.86 12.14
C THR A 205 -6.76 -11.67 12.75
N VAL A 206 -6.00 -10.67 13.20
CA VAL A 206 -6.53 -9.44 13.80
C VAL A 206 -6.62 -8.35 12.73
N ALA A 207 -7.81 -7.81 12.53
CA ALA A 207 -8.05 -6.64 11.69
C ALA A 207 -8.52 -5.47 12.56
N VAL A 208 -7.93 -4.30 12.33
CA VAL A 208 -8.27 -3.07 13.06
C VAL A 208 -8.82 -2.06 12.08
N LYS A 209 -10.03 -1.57 12.35
CA LYS A 209 -10.68 -0.50 11.61
C LYS A 209 -10.66 0.76 12.45
N GLN A 210 -10.20 1.87 11.89
CA GLN A 210 -10.25 3.16 12.56
C GLN A 210 -11.39 4.02 12.00
N ILE A 211 -12.21 4.57 12.90
CA ILE A 211 -13.25 5.55 12.54
C ILE A 211 -12.56 6.79 11.94
N LYS A 212 -13.15 7.36 10.89
CA LYS A 212 -12.63 8.60 10.29
C LYS A 212 -13.00 9.81 11.16
N ALA A 213 -12.03 10.69 11.38
CA ALA A 213 -12.29 12.00 11.98
C ALA A 213 -13.29 12.80 11.11
N PRO A 214 -14.05 13.75 11.68
CA PRO A 214 -14.97 14.57 10.90
C PRO A 214 -14.23 15.30 9.77
N SER A 215 -14.63 15.05 8.53
CA SER A 215 -14.01 15.68 7.34
C SER A 215 -14.99 15.83 6.18
N ILE A 216 -14.63 16.66 5.19
CA ILE A 216 -15.38 16.80 3.93
C ILE A 216 -14.51 16.23 2.79
N ASP A 217 -15.06 15.29 2.02
CA ASP A 217 -14.37 14.68 0.88
C ASP A 217 -14.55 15.52 -0.40
N SER A 218 -15.74 16.09 -0.59
CA SER A 218 -16.04 16.96 -1.73
C SER A 218 -17.07 18.02 -1.36
N PHE A 219 -16.93 19.20 -1.95
CA PHE A 219 -17.85 20.33 -1.82
C PHE A 219 -17.98 21.01 -3.18
N VAL A 220 -19.16 20.91 -3.79
CA VAL A 220 -19.38 21.39 -5.18
C VAL A 220 -20.57 22.34 -5.21
N ILE A 221 -20.43 23.46 -5.91
CA ILE A 221 -21.54 24.38 -6.19
C ILE A 221 -21.66 24.54 -7.70
N ASN A 222 -22.81 24.19 -8.28
CA ASN A 222 -23.09 24.34 -9.71
C ASN A 222 -22.00 23.77 -10.63
N GLY A 223 -21.36 22.65 -10.23
CA GLY A 223 -20.26 22.01 -10.98
C GLY A 223 -18.86 22.56 -10.68
N THR A 224 -18.74 23.69 -9.97
CA THR A 224 -17.46 24.23 -9.47
C THR A 224 -17.04 23.48 -8.22
N VAL A 225 -15.85 22.87 -8.24
CA VAL A 225 -15.30 22.14 -7.11
C VAL A 225 -14.64 23.12 -6.14
N GLY A 226 -14.93 22.97 -4.85
CA GLY A 226 -14.30 23.74 -3.79
C GLY A 226 -12.89 23.24 -3.46
N ILE A 227 -12.01 24.17 -3.15
CA ILE A 227 -10.68 23.90 -2.60
C ILE A 227 -10.85 23.67 -1.09
N ILE A 228 -10.57 22.45 -0.65
CA ILE A 228 -10.82 22.03 0.74
C ILE A 228 -9.51 22.00 1.52
N ASP A 229 -9.47 22.73 2.63
CA ASP A 229 -8.46 22.58 3.68
C ASP A 229 -9.11 21.90 4.88
N ASN A 230 -9.02 20.57 4.89
CA ASN A 230 -9.52 19.74 5.98
C ASN A 230 -8.75 19.92 7.27
N THR A 231 -7.54 20.48 7.29
CA THR A 231 -6.79 20.71 8.53
C THR A 231 -7.28 22.00 9.18
N ALA A 232 -7.28 23.09 8.42
CA ALA A 232 -7.73 24.41 8.87
C ALA A 232 -9.25 24.52 9.04
N GLY A 233 -10.04 23.60 8.45
CA GLY A 233 -11.49 23.71 8.45
C GLY A 233 -11.94 24.87 7.58
N SER A 234 -11.42 24.97 6.36
CA SER A 234 -11.81 26.03 5.43
C SER A 234 -12.07 25.47 4.04
N ILE A 235 -13.03 26.07 3.33
CA ILE A 235 -13.34 25.73 1.95
C ILE A 235 -13.47 27.02 1.17
N VAL A 236 -12.85 27.07 -0.01
CA VAL A 236 -13.02 28.18 -0.95
C VAL A 236 -13.55 27.66 -2.26
N VAL A 237 -14.69 28.18 -2.71
CA VAL A 237 -15.24 27.92 -4.03
C VAL A 237 -15.04 29.16 -4.88
N VAL A 238 -14.38 29.02 -6.02
CA VAL A 238 -14.06 30.12 -6.94
C VAL A 238 -14.95 30.01 -8.16
N MET A 239 -16.03 30.78 -8.19
CA MET A 239 -17.01 30.79 -9.26
C MET A 239 -16.70 31.90 -10.27
N SER A 240 -17.20 31.75 -11.49
CA SER A 240 -17.01 32.73 -12.55
C SER A 240 -17.43 34.15 -12.13
N PRO A 241 -16.76 35.20 -12.65
CA PRO A 241 -17.12 36.59 -12.36
C PRO A 241 -18.60 36.90 -12.62
N GLY A 242 -19.23 37.64 -11.71
CA GLY A 242 -20.65 38.04 -11.81
C GLY A 242 -21.66 36.99 -11.35
N THR A 243 -21.22 35.86 -10.81
CA THR A 243 -22.11 34.83 -10.24
C THR A 243 -22.89 35.40 -9.05
N ASN A 244 -24.20 35.18 -9.01
CA ASN A 244 -25.04 35.57 -7.88
C ASN A 244 -24.82 34.63 -6.69
N LEU A 245 -24.33 35.16 -5.57
CA LEU A 245 -23.98 34.39 -4.37
C LEU A 245 -25.09 34.31 -3.31
N SER A 246 -26.26 34.92 -3.56
CA SER A 246 -27.33 35.07 -2.56
C SER A 246 -28.10 33.79 -2.24
N SER A 247 -28.05 32.79 -3.12
CA SER A 247 -28.74 31.51 -2.93
C SER A 247 -28.07 30.42 -3.76
N LEU A 248 -27.11 29.73 -3.16
CA LEU A 248 -26.38 28.61 -3.77
C LEU A 248 -26.63 27.33 -3.00
N SER A 249 -26.77 26.20 -3.69
CA SER A 249 -27.03 24.88 -3.10
C SER A 249 -25.79 23.99 -3.22
N PRO A 250 -24.97 23.84 -2.17
CA PRO A 250 -23.79 22.99 -2.24
C PRO A 250 -24.14 21.51 -2.21
N VAL A 251 -23.47 20.73 -3.06
CA VAL A 251 -23.47 19.27 -3.03
C VAL A 251 -22.22 18.83 -2.27
N ILE A 252 -22.44 18.17 -1.13
CA ILE A 252 -21.40 17.80 -0.18
C ILE A 252 -21.32 16.28 -0.09
N THR A 253 -20.11 15.74 -0.26
CA THR A 253 -19.80 14.32 -0.02
C THR A 253 -18.95 14.23 1.25
N LEU A 254 -19.34 13.31 2.13
CA LEU A 254 -18.66 13.05 3.40
C LEU A 254 -18.13 11.62 3.43
N PRO A 255 -17.14 11.32 4.28
CA PRO A 255 -16.83 9.95 4.64
C PRO A 255 -18.07 9.24 5.20
N ALA A 256 -18.08 7.91 5.09
CA ALA A 256 -19.16 7.08 5.63
C ALA A 256 -19.43 7.38 7.12
N ASP A 257 -20.70 7.26 7.51
CA ASP A 257 -21.17 7.46 8.90
C ASP A 257 -20.93 8.88 9.45
N GLN A 258 -20.82 9.89 8.59
CA GLN A 258 -20.75 11.30 8.98
C GLN A 258 -21.98 12.08 8.51
N THR A 259 -22.27 13.19 9.19
CA THR A 259 -23.37 14.11 8.86
C THR A 259 -22.86 15.54 8.81
N VAL A 260 -23.53 16.42 8.08
CA VAL A 260 -23.18 17.84 7.97
C VAL A 260 -24.40 18.75 8.15
N SER A 261 -24.19 19.86 8.83
CA SER A 261 -25.17 20.95 8.98
C SER A 261 -24.52 22.30 8.64
N PRO A 262 -25.07 23.10 7.70
CA PRO A 262 -26.24 22.82 6.86
C PRO A 262 -26.08 21.55 6.01
N SER A 263 -27.19 20.87 5.75
CA SER A 263 -27.17 19.63 4.96
C SER A 263 -26.89 19.91 3.48
N SER A 264 -26.30 18.92 2.81
CA SER A 264 -26.10 18.92 1.35
C SER A 264 -27.43 19.23 0.63
N GLY A 265 -27.39 20.11 -0.37
CA GLY A 265 -28.56 20.53 -1.14
C GLY A 265 -29.37 21.69 -0.55
N VAL A 266 -29.03 22.20 0.64
CA VAL A 266 -29.75 23.33 1.24
C VAL A 266 -29.16 24.66 0.74
N ASN A 267 -30.02 25.55 0.22
CA ASN A 267 -29.60 26.88 -0.22
C ASN A 267 -28.98 27.70 0.91
N GLN A 268 -27.83 28.32 0.63
CA GLN A 268 -27.14 29.26 1.51
C GLN A 268 -26.84 30.58 0.80
N ASP A 269 -26.81 31.67 1.57
CA ASP A 269 -26.43 33.01 1.13
C ASP A 269 -24.95 33.25 1.47
N PHE A 270 -24.08 33.25 0.46
CA PHE A 270 -22.65 33.56 0.58
C PHE A 270 -22.32 35.01 0.24
N SER A 271 -23.32 35.83 -0.14
CA SER A 271 -23.11 37.25 -0.49
C SER A 271 -22.71 38.11 0.72
N LYS A 272 -22.92 37.60 1.93
CA LYS A 272 -22.61 38.26 3.20
C LYS A 272 -21.31 37.78 3.86
N GLY A 273 -20.53 36.94 3.19
CA GLY A 273 -19.29 36.37 3.71
C GLY A 273 -19.37 34.87 3.93
N ALA A 274 -18.49 34.34 4.78
CA ALA A 274 -18.35 32.92 4.98
C ALA A 274 -19.56 32.31 5.73
N VAL A 275 -19.95 31.09 5.31
CA VAL A 275 -21.00 30.29 5.96
C VAL A 275 -20.35 29.13 6.71
N GLN A 276 -20.79 28.89 7.94
CA GLN A 276 -20.26 27.82 8.79
C GLN A 276 -20.97 26.50 8.53
N TYR A 277 -20.19 25.44 8.30
CA TYR A 277 -20.67 24.05 8.22
C TYR A 277 -20.06 23.24 9.36
N VAL A 278 -20.85 22.38 9.98
CA VAL A 278 -20.38 21.50 11.07
C VAL A 278 -20.57 20.05 10.63
N VAL A 279 -19.45 19.33 10.52
CA VAL A 279 -19.44 17.89 10.26
C VAL A 279 -19.37 17.15 11.58
N THR A 280 -20.19 16.11 11.74
CA THR A 280 -20.21 15.23 12.92
C THR A 280 -19.98 13.80 12.51
N ASN A 281 -19.02 13.10 13.13
CA ASN A 281 -18.78 11.68 12.87
C ASN A 281 -19.60 10.77 13.80
N LYS A 282 -19.49 9.45 13.59
CA LYS A 282 -20.13 8.40 14.41
C LYS A 282 -19.84 8.50 15.92
N GLU A 283 -18.68 9.04 16.29
CA GLU A 283 -18.26 9.24 17.69
C GLU A 283 -18.85 10.51 18.31
N LYS A 284 -19.64 11.28 17.55
CA LYS A 284 -20.15 12.62 17.91
C LYS A 284 -19.05 13.68 18.04
N LEU A 285 -17.85 13.41 17.53
CA LEU A 285 -16.83 14.44 17.36
C LEU A 285 -17.27 15.36 16.23
N THR A 286 -16.96 16.65 16.35
CA THR A 286 -17.36 17.66 15.38
C THR A 286 -16.16 18.41 14.80
N LYS A 287 -16.29 18.88 13.55
CA LYS A 287 -15.38 19.83 12.93
C LYS A 287 -16.15 20.92 12.21
N SER A 288 -15.78 22.17 12.47
CA SER A 288 -16.35 23.34 11.81
C SER A 288 -15.54 23.71 10.56
N TYR A 289 -16.26 24.09 9.51
CA TYR A 289 -15.73 24.57 8.25
C TYR A 289 -16.23 25.98 7.98
N SER A 290 -15.31 26.90 7.72
CA SER A 290 -15.63 28.23 7.19
C SER A 290 -15.62 28.18 5.67
N VAL A 291 -16.80 28.25 5.05
CA VAL A 291 -16.96 28.13 3.60
C VAL A 291 -17.13 29.51 3.00
N THR A 292 -16.20 29.90 2.13
CA THR A 292 -16.25 31.15 1.37
C THR A 292 -16.48 30.86 -0.10
N VAL A 293 -17.39 31.61 -0.72
CA VAL A 293 -17.57 31.58 -2.17
C VAL A 293 -17.11 32.92 -2.74
N GLN A 294 -16.23 32.89 -3.72
CA GLN A 294 -15.71 34.06 -4.41
C GLN A 294 -16.22 34.06 -5.85
N SER A 295 -16.62 35.23 -6.35
CA SER A 295 -16.96 35.42 -7.77
C SER A 295 -15.85 36.23 -8.43
N ILE A 296 -14.76 35.54 -8.78
CA ILE A 296 -13.54 36.13 -9.35
C ILE A 296 -13.03 35.24 -10.48
N ALA A 297 -12.19 35.81 -11.35
CA ALA A 297 -11.40 35.01 -12.28
C ALA A 297 -10.10 34.61 -11.58
N ALA A 298 -9.74 33.32 -11.65
CA ALA A 298 -8.39 32.89 -11.33
C ALA A 298 -7.47 33.35 -12.48
N THR A 299 -6.53 34.24 -12.18
CA THR A 299 -5.66 34.85 -13.20
C THR A 299 -4.18 34.81 -12.84
N LYS A 300 -3.82 34.32 -11.66
CA LYS A 300 -2.45 34.38 -11.17
C LYS A 300 -1.61 33.18 -11.62
N TYR A 301 -0.33 33.46 -11.85
CA TYR A 301 0.73 32.48 -11.98
C TYR A 301 1.48 32.41 -10.65
N ALA A 302 1.46 31.27 -9.97
CA ALA A 302 2.10 31.10 -8.67
C ALA A 302 3.43 30.36 -8.77
N PHE A 303 4.46 30.83 -8.06
CA PHE A 303 5.64 30.01 -7.74
C PHE A 303 5.52 29.52 -6.29
N LEU A 304 5.64 28.21 -6.10
CA LEU A 304 5.57 27.56 -4.79
C LEU A 304 6.97 27.32 -4.24
N GLY A 305 7.38 28.11 -3.24
CA GLY A 305 8.75 28.08 -2.70
C GLY A 305 8.84 27.65 -1.23
N LEU A 306 10.01 27.21 -0.79
CA LEU A 306 10.22 26.71 0.58
C LEU A 306 10.32 27.82 1.63
N GLU A 307 10.81 28.99 1.23
CA GLU A 307 11.16 30.10 2.13
C GLU A 307 10.11 31.23 2.05
N ASP A 308 10.22 32.26 2.90
CA ASP A 308 9.20 33.31 3.02
C ASP A 308 9.04 34.18 1.77
N ASN A 309 10.10 34.32 0.98
CA ASN A 309 10.12 35.10 -0.26
C ASN A 309 11.27 34.66 -1.18
N ILE A 310 11.27 35.16 -2.42
CA ILE A 310 12.26 34.85 -3.45
C ILE A 310 13.70 35.12 -2.97
N SER A 311 13.95 36.25 -2.30
CA SER A 311 15.30 36.63 -1.86
C SER A 311 15.87 35.67 -0.80
N SER A 312 14.99 35.07 0.01
CA SER A 312 15.35 34.09 1.04
C SER A 312 15.51 32.65 0.55
N LEU A 313 15.10 32.32 -0.69
CA LEU A 313 15.28 30.98 -1.25
C LEU A 313 16.75 30.55 -1.19
N LYS A 314 17.01 29.38 -0.61
CA LYS A 314 18.36 28.83 -0.45
C LYS A 314 18.89 28.24 -1.76
N ASP A 315 18.06 27.44 -2.41
CA ASP A 315 18.27 26.91 -3.74
C ASP A 315 18.39 28.06 -4.76
N ASP A 316 19.55 28.15 -5.42
CA ASP A 316 19.86 29.16 -6.42
C ASP A 316 19.09 28.94 -7.73
N ASP A 317 18.80 27.69 -8.07
CA ASP A 317 17.92 27.30 -9.16
C ASP A 317 16.49 27.78 -8.94
N ALA A 318 15.87 27.43 -7.81
CA ALA A 318 14.52 27.92 -7.49
C ALA A 318 14.48 29.44 -7.42
N LYS A 319 15.51 30.09 -6.87
CA LYS A 319 15.61 31.55 -6.83
C LYS A 319 15.67 32.16 -8.23
N ALA A 320 16.47 31.60 -9.14
CA ALA A 320 16.58 32.06 -10.51
C ALA A 320 15.24 31.91 -11.26
N ALA A 321 14.60 30.73 -11.16
CA ALA A 321 13.29 30.47 -11.77
C ALA A 321 12.20 31.43 -11.25
N ALA A 322 12.10 31.60 -9.92
CA ALA A 322 11.11 32.47 -9.31
C ALA A 322 11.34 33.95 -9.67
N THR A 323 12.60 34.39 -9.74
CA THR A 323 12.96 35.76 -10.15
C THR A 323 12.57 36.03 -11.60
N TRP A 324 12.88 35.10 -12.50
CA TRP A 324 12.46 35.20 -13.90
C TRP A 324 10.94 35.21 -14.03
N MET A 325 10.25 34.36 -13.28
CA MET A 325 8.79 34.26 -13.31
C MET A 325 8.13 35.55 -12.82
N GLN A 326 8.68 36.16 -11.76
CA GLN A 326 8.26 37.48 -11.27
C GLN A 326 8.44 38.56 -12.33
N ALA A 327 9.59 38.59 -13.01
CA ALA A 327 9.85 39.56 -14.07
C ALA A 327 8.92 39.35 -15.30
N THR A 328 8.61 38.09 -15.62
CA THR A 328 7.82 37.71 -16.80
C THR A 328 6.34 38.02 -16.64
N TYR A 329 5.75 37.71 -15.47
CA TYR A 329 4.30 37.84 -15.24
C TYR A 329 3.91 39.07 -14.41
N GLY A 330 4.88 39.80 -13.84
CA GLY A 330 4.65 41.09 -13.20
C GLY A 330 3.54 41.07 -12.16
N THR A 331 2.47 41.84 -12.39
CA THR A 331 1.33 41.92 -11.47
C THR A 331 0.49 40.64 -11.38
N ASP A 332 0.64 39.72 -12.33
CA ASP A 332 -0.02 38.41 -12.32
C ASP A 332 0.82 37.31 -11.69
N PHE A 333 2.07 37.62 -11.33
CA PHE A 333 2.90 36.74 -10.53
C PHE A 333 2.47 36.74 -9.05
N LYS A 334 2.48 35.55 -8.44
CA LYS A 334 2.29 35.35 -7.01
C LYS A 334 3.37 34.41 -6.47
N TYR A 335 3.99 34.76 -5.35
CA TYR A 335 4.83 33.83 -4.62
C TYR A 335 4.04 33.27 -3.44
N ILE A 336 4.05 31.95 -3.26
CA ILE A 336 3.40 31.29 -2.13
C ILE A 336 4.42 30.38 -1.45
N LYS A 337 4.66 30.62 -0.16
CA LYS A 337 5.45 29.70 0.66
C LYS A 337 4.67 28.39 0.82
N ILE A 338 5.34 27.27 0.59
CA ILE A 338 4.75 25.92 0.64
C ILE A 338 4.06 25.66 1.98
N ALA A 339 4.64 26.10 3.10
CA ALA A 339 4.04 25.92 4.43
C ALA A 339 2.73 26.72 4.61
N ASP A 340 2.54 27.79 3.85
CA ASP A 340 1.42 28.72 3.99
C ASP A 340 0.29 28.44 2.99
N ILE A 341 0.45 27.45 2.11
CA ILE A 341 -0.59 27.07 1.14
C ILE A 341 -1.91 26.77 1.88
N SER A 342 -2.97 27.44 1.45
CA SER A 342 -4.32 27.37 2.01
C SER A 342 -5.35 27.48 0.89
N ALA A 343 -6.60 27.11 1.18
CA ALA A 343 -7.68 27.26 0.21
C ALA A 343 -7.84 28.72 -0.27
N GLN A 344 -7.59 29.69 0.61
CA GLN A 344 -7.74 31.11 0.33
C GLN A 344 -6.63 31.65 -0.58
N ASN A 345 -5.36 31.32 -0.31
CA ASN A 345 -4.27 31.92 -1.08
C ASN A 345 -4.02 31.27 -2.44
N ILE A 346 -4.50 30.04 -2.68
CA ILE A 346 -4.42 29.39 -3.99
C ILE A 346 -5.67 29.65 -4.86
N GLY A 347 -6.76 30.19 -4.30
CA GLY A 347 -8.03 30.34 -5.02
C GLY A 347 -8.00 31.25 -6.26
N ASP A 348 -7.17 32.29 -6.26
CA ASP A 348 -7.00 33.20 -7.40
C ASP A 348 -5.93 32.72 -8.42
N VAL A 349 -5.29 31.58 -8.15
CA VAL A 349 -4.22 31.01 -8.97
C VAL A 349 -4.80 30.12 -10.05
N LYS A 350 -4.45 30.44 -11.31
CA LYS A 350 -4.80 29.63 -12.49
C LYS A 350 -3.74 28.57 -12.76
N VAL A 351 -2.47 28.96 -12.68
CA VAL A 351 -1.31 28.09 -12.93
C VAL A 351 -0.32 28.19 -11.78
N ALA A 352 0.21 27.07 -11.30
CA ALA A 352 1.28 27.03 -10.31
C ALA A 352 2.52 26.30 -10.83
N MET A 353 3.70 26.79 -10.48
CA MET A 353 4.98 26.13 -10.70
C MET A 353 5.56 25.67 -9.36
N LEU A 354 5.93 24.40 -9.29
CA LEU A 354 6.68 23.81 -8.19
C LEU A 354 8.03 23.33 -8.74
N TYR A 355 9.11 24.00 -8.32
CA TYR A 355 10.46 23.73 -8.80
C TYR A 355 11.48 24.01 -7.71
N TYR A 356 12.42 23.08 -7.56
CA TYR A 356 13.66 23.25 -6.81
C TYR A 356 14.64 22.13 -7.16
N LEU A 357 15.93 22.39 -6.98
CA LEU A 357 17.04 21.45 -6.96
C LEU A 357 17.73 21.53 -5.59
N THR A 358 18.17 20.40 -5.07
CA THR A 358 18.70 20.31 -3.70
C THR A 358 20.07 19.64 -3.50
N PRO A 359 20.68 18.91 -4.46
CA PRO A 359 21.95 18.21 -4.20
C PRO A 359 23.08 19.08 -3.62
N LYS A 360 23.30 20.29 -4.13
CA LYS A 360 24.41 21.18 -3.73
C LYS A 360 24.10 21.92 -2.43
N GLU A 361 22.87 22.36 -2.25
CA GLU A 361 22.42 23.11 -1.07
C GLU A 361 22.15 22.19 0.13
N ASP A 362 22.01 20.89 -0.11
CA ASP A 362 21.69 19.84 0.87
C ASP A 362 20.56 20.27 1.81
N LEU A 363 19.36 20.45 1.24
CA LEU A 363 18.16 20.82 2.01
C LEU A 363 17.60 19.64 2.86
N GLY A 364 18.34 18.53 2.98
CA GLY A 364 17.92 17.33 3.69
C GLY A 364 16.85 16.51 2.97
N PHE A 365 16.63 16.78 1.67
CA PHE A 365 15.75 16.00 0.82
C PHE A 365 16.53 14.85 0.19
N SER A 366 15.93 13.66 0.20
CA SER A 366 16.57 12.43 -0.27
C SER A 366 15.53 11.47 -0.81
N ALA A 367 15.98 10.42 -1.48
CA ALA A 367 15.19 9.25 -1.81
C ALA A 367 15.89 7.99 -1.27
N THR A 368 15.16 6.89 -1.33
CA THR A 368 15.74 5.55 -1.23
C THR A 368 15.46 4.79 -2.52
N ALA A 369 16.04 3.61 -2.67
CA ALA A 369 15.79 2.76 -3.84
C ALA A 369 14.31 2.40 -4.03
N THR A 370 13.47 2.58 -3.00
CA THR A 370 12.05 2.20 -2.98
C THR A 370 11.07 3.32 -2.62
N ASP A 371 11.53 4.49 -2.14
CA ASP A 371 10.67 5.60 -1.71
C ASP A 371 11.27 7.00 -1.99
N VAL A 372 10.60 7.79 -2.84
CA VAL A 372 11.00 9.16 -3.25
C VAL A 372 10.22 10.22 -2.48
N SER A 373 9.27 9.82 -1.63
CA SER A 373 8.40 10.76 -0.92
C SER A 373 9.20 11.73 -0.04
N THR A 374 10.39 11.32 0.39
CA THR A 374 11.32 12.14 1.18
C THR A 374 12.04 13.22 0.37
N MET A 375 11.93 13.22 -0.96
CA MET A 375 12.38 14.33 -1.81
C MET A 375 11.46 15.54 -1.71
N LEU A 376 10.27 15.33 -1.15
CA LEU A 376 9.31 16.38 -0.86
C LEU A 376 9.48 16.86 0.58
N PRO A 377 9.33 18.17 0.83
CA PRO A 377 9.13 18.68 2.19
C PRO A 377 7.90 18.02 2.79
N ALA A 378 7.85 17.89 4.12
CA ALA A 378 6.77 17.21 4.83
C ALA A 378 5.36 17.73 4.45
N ALA A 379 5.24 19.02 4.17
CA ALA A 379 3.99 19.69 3.76
C ALA A 379 3.49 19.29 2.35
N LEU A 380 4.32 18.66 1.52
CA LEU A 380 3.94 18.20 0.18
C LEU A 380 3.84 16.67 0.08
N ARG A 381 4.14 15.93 1.16
CA ARG A 381 4.03 14.46 1.17
C ARG A 381 2.56 14.02 1.17
N THR A 382 2.33 12.79 0.72
CA THR A 382 0.98 12.21 0.62
C THR A 382 0.23 12.31 1.95
N GLY A 383 -0.99 12.85 1.91
CA GLY A 383 -1.85 13.02 3.10
C GLY A 383 -1.57 14.27 3.95
N SER A 384 -0.49 15.00 3.71
CA SER A 384 -0.22 16.27 4.40
C SER A 384 -1.21 17.38 4.00
N SER A 385 -1.36 18.39 4.87
CA SER A 385 -2.37 19.44 4.70
C SER A 385 -2.24 20.17 3.37
N GLN A 386 -1.06 20.71 3.07
CA GLN A 386 -0.84 21.53 1.88
C GLN A 386 -0.90 20.70 0.60
N ALA A 387 -0.43 19.45 0.63
CA ALA A 387 -0.65 18.51 -0.46
C ALA A 387 -2.15 18.26 -0.73
N GLN A 388 -2.99 18.11 0.31
CA GLN A 388 -4.44 17.94 0.14
C GLN A 388 -5.13 19.21 -0.40
N VAL A 389 -4.67 20.40 0.00
CA VAL A 389 -5.18 21.67 -0.55
C VAL A 389 -4.85 21.76 -2.04
N LEU A 390 -3.60 21.54 -2.43
CA LEU A 390 -3.19 21.55 -3.85
C LEU A 390 -3.91 20.46 -4.65
N LYS A 391 -4.07 19.25 -4.09
CA LYS A 391 -4.85 18.18 -4.72
C LYS A 391 -6.28 18.62 -4.99
N SER A 392 -6.94 19.25 -4.03
CA SER A 392 -8.31 19.76 -4.19
C SER A 392 -8.36 20.88 -5.23
N TRP A 393 -7.37 21.77 -5.24
CA TRP A 393 -7.23 22.84 -6.24
C TRP A 393 -7.03 22.30 -7.67
N VAL A 394 -6.14 21.31 -7.87
CA VAL A 394 -5.97 20.67 -9.18
C VAL A 394 -7.24 19.93 -9.60
N LYS A 395 -7.92 19.23 -8.67
CA LYS A 395 -9.23 18.63 -8.97
C LYS A 395 -10.28 19.66 -9.40
N GLY A 396 -10.20 20.87 -8.87
CA GLY A 396 -11.06 21.99 -9.25
C GLY A 396 -10.67 22.73 -10.53
N GLY A 397 -9.59 22.34 -11.21
CA GLY A 397 -9.19 22.94 -12.49
C GLY A 397 -7.93 23.81 -12.42
N GLY A 398 -7.22 23.80 -11.29
CA GLY A 398 -5.89 24.39 -11.18
C GLY A 398 -4.85 23.62 -11.98
N ASP A 399 -4.08 24.32 -12.81
CA ASP A 399 -3.06 23.69 -13.67
C ASP A 399 -1.67 23.83 -13.07
N MET A 400 -0.83 22.80 -13.16
CA MET A 400 0.47 22.79 -12.48
C MET A 400 1.62 22.38 -13.38
N LEU A 401 2.74 23.09 -13.27
CA LEU A 401 4.06 22.63 -13.72
C LEU A 401 4.86 22.14 -12.51
N ILE A 402 5.27 20.87 -12.53
CA ILE A 402 6.21 20.29 -11.59
C ILE A 402 7.51 20.01 -12.34
N ALA A 403 8.62 20.52 -11.86
CA ALA A 403 9.94 20.28 -12.46
C ALA A 403 10.98 20.15 -11.35
N GLY A 404 12.13 19.54 -11.61
CA GLY A 404 13.19 19.44 -10.60
C GLY A 404 13.09 18.20 -9.69
N ASP A 405 13.58 18.34 -8.46
CA ASP A 405 13.41 17.34 -7.41
C ASP A 405 11.96 17.13 -6.93
N PRO A 406 11.00 18.08 -7.02
CA PRO A 406 9.62 17.84 -6.54
C PRO A 406 8.74 16.96 -7.43
N ASN A 407 9.26 16.35 -8.51
CA ASN A 407 8.45 15.49 -9.38
C ASN A 407 7.64 14.38 -8.65
N PRO A 408 8.10 13.79 -7.54
CA PRO A 408 7.29 12.89 -6.71
C PRO A 408 5.95 13.46 -6.23
N PHE A 409 5.75 14.77 -6.29
CA PHE A 409 4.50 15.41 -5.88
C PHE A 409 3.29 14.93 -6.71
N ILE A 410 3.50 14.41 -7.92
CA ILE A 410 2.45 13.76 -8.71
C ILE A 410 1.77 12.59 -7.96
N PHE A 411 2.52 11.88 -7.10
CA PHE A 411 2.01 10.80 -6.26
C PHE A 411 1.18 11.34 -5.10
N SER A 412 1.60 12.46 -4.50
CA SER A 412 0.88 13.11 -3.41
C SER A 412 -0.42 13.78 -3.86
N LEU A 413 -0.47 14.26 -5.11
CA LEU A 413 -1.71 14.62 -5.79
C LEU A 413 -2.62 13.39 -6.01
N GLY A 414 -2.03 12.21 -6.18
CA GLY A 414 -2.74 10.99 -6.56
C GLY A 414 -3.10 10.94 -8.04
N ARG A 415 -2.46 11.75 -8.90
CA ARG A 415 -2.57 11.60 -10.36
C ARG A 415 -1.87 10.36 -10.84
N VAL A 416 -0.80 9.95 -10.18
CA VAL A 416 -0.20 8.62 -10.35
C VAL A 416 -0.34 7.88 -9.02
N PRO A 417 -1.12 6.78 -8.95
CA PRO A 417 -1.27 5.98 -7.75
C PRO A 417 0.05 5.36 -7.31
N ALA A 418 0.38 5.51 -6.02
CA ALA A 418 1.59 4.96 -5.43
C ALA A 418 1.41 4.63 -3.94
N ASN A 419 1.89 3.46 -3.56
CA ASN A 419 2.12 3.00 -2.21
C ASN A 419 3.56 2.44 -2.17
N PHE A 420 4.50 3.25 -1.68
CA PHE A 420 5.93 2.92 -1.62
C PHE A 420 6.25 1.72 -0.71
N GLY A 421 5.30 1.25 0.11
CA GLY A 421 5.43 0.03 0.91
C GLY A 421 4.96 -1.25 0.21
N ALA A 422 4.43 -1.16 -1.02
CA ALA A 422 3.87 -2.28 -1.76
C ALA A 422 4.62 -2.55 -3.08
N ALA A 423 4.55 -3.79 -3.55
CA ALA A 423 5.14 -4.18 -4.82
C ALA A 423 4.50 -3.43 -6.01
N ARG A 424 5.32 -3.18 -7.04
CA ARG A 424 4.91 -2.57 -8.31
C ARG A 424 3.85 -3.43 -9.00
N ALA A 425 2.73 -2.82 -9.39
CA ALA A 425 1.62 -3.46 -10.10
C ALA A 425 0.74 -2.38 -10.78
N PRO A 426 -0.21 -2.74 -11.67
CA PRO A 426 -1.24 -1.80 -12.11
C PRO A 426 -1.94 -1.20 -10.89
N GLY A 427 -2.08 0.12 -10.85
CA GLY A 427 -2.55 0.86 -9.69
C GLY A 427 -1.53 1.15 -8.60
N ASN A 428 -0.28 0.72 -8.77
CA ASN A 428 0.83 1.07 -7.90
C ASN A 428 2.12 1.30 -8.71
N TYR A 429 2.24 2.51 -9.25
CA TYR A 429 3.30 2.90 -10.19
C TYR A 429 4.46 3.58 -9.47
N VAL A 430 5.05 2.87 -8.51
CA VAL A 430 6.26 3.30 -7.82
C VAL A 430 7.50 3.10 -8.72
N TYR A 431 8.52 3.93 -8.52
CA TYR A 431 9.65 4.12 -9.42
C TYR A 431 10.83 3.18 -9.09
N SER A 432 11.91 3.30 -9.88
CA SER A 432 13.18 2.62 -9.69
C SER A 432 14.33 3.62 -9.81
N GLU A 433 15.15 3.69 -8.77
CA GLU A 433 16.29 4.59 -8.69
C GLU A 433 17.59 3.99 -9.24
N PHE A 434 18.46 4.84 -9.81
CA PHE A 434 19.86 4.53 -10.06
C PHE A 434 20.77 5.66 -9.56
N GLY A 435 21.81 5.33 -8.80
CA GLY A 435 23.02 6.16 -8.68
C GLY A 435 23.06 7.29 -7.63
N CYS A 436 22.00 8.09 -7.42
CA CYS A 436 22.10 9.36 -6.66
C CYS A 436 20.98 9.62 -5.64
N ALA A 437 20.62 8.59 -4.86
CA ALA A 437 19.50 8.61 -3.91
C ALA A 437 19.65 9.48 -2.68
N GLY A 438 20.87 9.53 -2.16
CA GLY A 438 21.14 10.11 -0.86
C GLY A 438 20.80 11.60 -0.80
N SER A 439 20.80 12.16 0.41
CA SER A 439 20.67 13.60 0.64
C SER A 439 21.64 14.41 -0.24
N ASN A 440 22.88 13.94 -0.32
CA ASN A 440 23.95 14.54 -1.11
C ASN A 440 23.70 14.57 -2.63
N GLY A 441 22.72 13.80 -3.15
CA GLY A 441 22.40 13.72 -4.57
C GLY A 441 23.64 13.47 -5.45
N CYS A 442 23.63 14.05 -6.65
CA CYS A 442 24.83 14.19 -7.46
C CYS A 442 25.03 15.66 -7.86
N TYR A 443 26.21 16.19 -7.52
CA TYR A 443 26.70 17.47 -8.00
C TYR A 443 27.93 17.21 -8.87
N ASP A 444 27.74 17.39 -10.17
CA ASP A 444 28.74 17.15 -11.19
C ASP A 444 29.55 18.43 -11.41
N THR A 445 30.89 18.33 -11.47
CA THR A 445 31.78 19.49 -11.72
C THR A 445 32.73 19.22 -12.88
N GLY A 446 33.19 20.30 -13.53
CA GLY A 446 34.19 20.23 -14.59
C GLY A 446 33.74 19.48 -15.86
N LYS A 447 32.43 19.43 -16.14
CA LYS A 447 31.91 18.83 -17.38
C LYS A 447 32.32 19.64 -18.59
N ALA A 448 32.55 18.96 -19.70
CA ALA A 448 32.87 19.60 -20.97
C ALA A 448 31.59 20.19 -21.60
N ALA A 449 31.73 21.25 -22.40
CA ALA A 449 30.59 21.98 -22.97
C ALA A 449 29.78 21.15 -24.00
N ASP A 450 30.30 20.01 -24.44
CA ASP A 450 29.64 19.03 -25.31
C ASP A 450 28.86 17.95 -24.54
N ASP A 451 28.94 17.92 -23.20
CA ASP A 451 28.05 17.15 -22.33
C ASP A 451 26.69 17.85 -22.20
N ILE A 452 25.88 17.72 -23.26
CA ILE A 452 24.63 18.46 -23.41
C ILE A 452 23.43 17.59 -23.02
N TRP A 453 22.67 18.07 -22.05
CA TRP A 453 21.49 17.44 -21.49
C TRP A 453 20.22 18.09 -22.03
N GLY A 454 19.15 17.31 -22.14
CA GLY A 454 17.90 17.79 -22.70
C GLY A 454 16.91 16.70 -23.05
N LEU A 455 15.87 17.08 -23.80
CA LEU A 455 14.80 16.18 -24.21
C LEU A 455 15.07 15.57 -25.59
N GLY A 456 15.02 14.23 -25.65
CA GLY A 456 14.89 13.45 -26.88
C GLY A 456 13.45 13.42 -27.34
N MET A 457 13.20 13.98 -28.52
CA MET A 457 11.87 14.26 -29.07
C MET A 457 11.63 13.53 -30.39
N ARG A 458 12.36 12.43 -30.65
CA ARG A 458 12.15 11.61 -31.85
C ARG A 458 10.77 10.98 -31.79
N ASP A 459 10.19 10.69 -32.95
CA ASP A 459 8.89 10.04 -33.01
C ASP A 459 8.92 8.65 -32.34
N ALA A 460 10.04 7.93 -32.45
CA ALA A 460 10.28 6.66 -31.76
C ALA A 460 10.38 6.77 -30.23
N ASN A 461 10.62 7.98 -29.69
CA ASN A 461 10.62 8.23 -28.24
C ASN A 461 9.20 8.38 -27.67
N ASN A 462 8.18 8.50 -28.52
CA ASN A 462 6.83 8.88 -28.14
C ASN A 462 5.80 8.00 -28.89
N SER A 463 4.52 8.24 -28.67
CA SER A 463 3.44 7.64 -29.48
C SER A 463 3.26 8.31 -30.85
N GLY A 464 4.03 9.36 -31.15
CA GLY A 464 4.02 10.10 -32.42
C GLY A 464 4.83 11.40 -32.37
N ASN A 465 4.79 12.19 -33.45
CA ASN A 465 5.51 13.46 -33.53
C ASN A 465 4.86 14.53 -32.63
N ARG A 466 5.63 15.05 -31.67
CA ARG A 466 5.18 16.08 -30.72
C ARG A 466 5.82 17.45 -30.93
N ARG A 467 6.77 17.58 -31.86
CA ARG A 467 7.62 18.78 -32.02
C ARG A 467 6.85 20.01 -32.49
N GLY A 468 5.69 19.83 -33.12
CA GLY A 468 4.79 20.93 -33.52
C GLY A 468 3.91 21.49 -32.40
N HIS A 469 3.98 20.93 -31.19
CA HIS A 469 3.17 21.40 -30.06
C HIS A 469 3.57 22.83 -29.65
N ALA A 470 2.59 23.61 -29.17
CA ALA A 470 2.80 25.01 -28.80
C ALA A 470 3.90 25.20 -27.76
N ILE A 471 4.10 24.22 -26.87
CA ILE A 471 5.16 24.24 -25.85
C ILE A 471 6.57 24.31 -26.45
N PHE A 472 6.76 23.86 -27.70
CA PHE A 472 8.06 23.86 -28.37
C PHE A 472 8.28 25.02 -29.35
N LYS A 473 7.34 25.97 -29.40
CA LYS A 473 7.44 27.12 -30.30
C LYS A 473 8.65 27.98 -29.95
N ASN A 474 9.39 28.40 -30.98
CA ASN A 474 10.58 29.28 -30.87
C ASN A 474 11.73 28.72 -30.02
N LEU A 475 11.81 27.40 -29.85
CA LEU A 475 12.95 26.74 -29.23
C LEU A 475 14.00 26.34 -30.27
N THR A 476 15.26 26.34 -29.85
CA THR A 476 16.38 25.87 -30.67
C THR A 476 16.58 24.38 -30.47
N PHE A 477 16.53 23.61 -31.55
CA PHE A 477 16.74 22.17 -31.55
C PHE A 477 18.09 21.79 -32.17
N GLU A 478 18.72 20.74 -31.65
CA GLU A 478 19.81 20.05 -32.33
C GLU A 478 19.26 18.97 -33.26
N ASN A 479 19.68 19.01 -34.53
CA ASN A 479 19.27 18.10 -35.60
C ASN A 479 17.74 17.98 -35.79
N GLY A 480 16.96 18.92 -35.26
CA GLY A 480 15.49 18.87 -35.28
C GLY A 480 14.88 17.77 -34.39
N GLU A 481 15.66 17.11 -33.55
CA GLU A 481 15.24 15.94 -32.76
C GLU A 481 15.48 16.09 -31.25
N TYR A 482 16.42 16.96 -30.85
CA TYR A 482 16.78 17.14 -29.46
C TYR A 482 16.58 18.57 -29.04
N LEU A 483 15.92 18.77 -27.90
CA LEU A 483 15.85 20.07 -27.24
C LEU A 483 16.95 20.12 -26.17
N PRO A 484 18.10 20.78 -26.45
CA PRO A 484 19.14 20.97 -25.43
C PRO A 484 18.64 21.97 -24.38
N LEU A 485 18.93 21.67 -23.11
CA LEU A 485 18.52 22.46 -21.96
C LEU A 485 19.71 22.84 -21.08
N GLN A 486 20.75 22.00 -20.99
CA GLN A 486 21.88 22.23 -20.10
C GLN A 486 23.20 21.74 -20.68
N ASN A 487 24.25 22.55 -20.56
CA ASN A 487 25.63 22.16 -20.85
C ASN A 487 26.66 22.84 -19.92
N SER A 488 26.20 23.35 -18.79
CA SER A 488 27.02 23.94 -17.74
C SER A 488 28.07 22.95 -17.22
N ALA A 489 29.26 23.47 -16.91
CA ALA A 489 30.35 22.69 -16.36
C ALA A 489 30.05 22.15 -14.95
N ASN A 490 29.24 22.89 -14.19
CA ASN A 490 28.73 22.48 -12.89
C ASN A 490 27.22 22.30 -12.99
N ARG A 491 26.71 21.15 -12.53
CA ARG A 491 25.28 20.84 -12.60
C ARG A 491 24.80 20.00 -11.42
N GLU A 492 23.52 20.14 -11.12
CA GLU A 492 22.84 19.33 -10.12
C GLU A 492 21.95 18.28 -10.77
N VAL A 493 22.13 17.01 -10.39
CA VAL A 493 21.36 15.91 -10.96
C VAL A 493 20.99 14.91 -9.88
N ARG A 494 19.75 14.40 -9.95
CA ARG A 494 19.35 13.18 -9.25
C ARG A 494 18.96 12.14 -10.28
N LEU A 495 19.73 11.08 -10.46
CA LEU A 495 19.48 10.06 -11.49
C LEU A 495 18.31 9.10 -11.16
N ILE A 496 17.15 9.64 -10.79
CA ILE A 496 15.95 8.87 -10.45
C ILE A 496 15.12 8.60 -11.71
N TRP A 497 15.12 7.37 -12.18
CA TRP A 497 14.49 7.04 -13.44
C TRP A 497 12.99 6.83 -13.28
N TRP A 498 12.22 7.56 -14.11
CA TRP A 498 10.79 7.34 -14.26
C TRP A 498 10.57 6.12 -15.15
N GLN A 499 10.82 4.92 -14.64
CA GLN A 499 10.56 3.63 -15.32
C GLN A 499 9.42 2.86 -14.63
N HIS A 500 8.62 3.54 -13.83
CA HIS A 500 7.53 2.95 -13.07
C HIS A 500 6.50 2.15 -13.87
N PHE A 501 6.44 2.26 -15.20
CA PHE A 501 5.53 1.44 -16.03
C PHE A 501 6.16 0.18 -16.60
N ASP A 502 7.50 0.09 -16.62
CA ASP A 502 8.19 -1.07 -17.18
C ASP A 502 7.93 -2.32 -16.34
N GLY A 503 7.62 -3.43 -17.02
CA GLY A 503 7.13 -4.67 -16.44
C GLY A 503 5.72 -4.61 -15.83
N ILE A 504 5.03 -3.46 -15.85
CA ILE A 504 3.68 -3.29 -15.28
C ILE A 504 2.61 -3.21 -16.37
N LEU A 505 2.84 -2.39 -17.40
CA LEU A 505 1.91 -2.25 -18.52
C LEU A 505 2.24 -3.28 -19.62
N ASN A 506 1.32 -3.49 -20.56
CA ASN A 506 1.55 -4.36 -21.72
C ASN A 506 1.07 -3.66 -23.01
N PRO A 507 1.94 -3.43 -24.01
CA PRO A 507 3.39 -3.69 -24.01
C PRO A 507 4.11 -2.88 -22.91
N SER A 508 5.11 -3.50 -22.27
CA SER A 508 5.71 -2.96 -21.04
C SER A 508 6.75 -1.89 -21.31
N CYS A 509 7.51 -2.05 -22.39
CA CYS A 509 8.56 -1.16 -22.83
C CYS A 509 9.01 -1.60 -24.24
N CYS A 510 9.75 -0.84 -25.02
CA CYS A 510 10.04 0.59 -24.96
C CYS A 510 9.67 1.23 -26.31
N GLY A 511 8.69 0.65 -27.01
CA GLY A 511 8.24 1.13 -28.30
C GLY A 511 7.26 2.30 -28.19
N SER A 512 6.93 2.88 -29.34
CA SER A 512 5.88 3.89 -29.45
C SER A 512 4.50 3.36 -29.02
N ASP A 513 4.28 2.05 -29.12
CA ASP A 513 3.12 1.32 -28.62
C ASP A 513 3.07 1.28 -27.08
N ALA A 514 4.22 1.11 -26.41
CA ALA A 514 4.32 1.21 -24.95
C ALA A 514 4.03 2.64 -24.46
N ALA A 515 4.54 3.66 -25.17
CA ALA A 515 4.17 5.05 -24.90
C ALA A 515 2.67 5.29 -25.08
N ALA A 516 2.07 4.78 -26.17
CA ALA A 516 0.64 4.90 -26.40
C ALA A 516 -0.19 4.19 -25.32
N GLN A 517 0.26 3.02 -24.85
CA GLN A 517 -0.39 2.31 -23.74
C GLN A 517 -0.33 3.12 -22.45
N PHE A 518 0.83 3.70 -22.11
CA PHE A 518 0.98 4.61 -20.97
C PHE A 518 0.01 5.81 -21.08
N GLU A 519 0.01 6.49 -22.22
CA GLU A 519 -0.80 7.69 -22.44
C GLU A 519 -2.30 7.41 -22.23
N LYS A 520 -2.79 6.26 -22.68
CA LYS A 520 -4.18 5.83 -22.46
C LYS A 520 -4.44 5.42 -21.01
N THR A 521 -3.53 4.67 -20.40
CA THR A 521 -3.68 4.16 -19.03
C THR A 521 -3.78 5.31 -18.02
N MET A 522 -3.02 6.38 -18.25
CA MET A 522 -2.88 7.52 -17.33
C MET A 522 -3.73 8.73 -17.69
N THR A 523 -4.34 8.72 -18.87
CA THR A 523 -4.89 9.91 -19.55
C THR A 523 -3.83 11.01 -19.57
N ALA A 524 -2.76 10.77 -20.33
CA ALA A 524 -1.56 11.60 -20.37
C ALA A 524 -1.02 11.76 -21.79
N VAL A 525 -0.08 12.68 -21.97
CA VAL A 525 0.71 12.83 -23.20
C VAL A 525 2.19 12.83 -22.82
N LYS A 526 2.94 11.91 -23.43
CA LYS A 526 4.39 11.89 -23.34
C LYS A 526 4.96 12.79 -24.42
N PHE A 527 5.80 13.73 -24.01
CA PHE A 527 6.45 14.66 -24.90
C PHE A 527 7.86 14.23 -25.28
N GLY A 528 8.64 13.68 -24.34
CA GLY A 528 9.99 13.20 -24.66
C GLY A 528 10.65 12.42 -23.54
N THR A 529 11.89 12.01 -23.81
CA THR A 529 12.77 11.27 -22.89
C THR A 529 14.14 11.96 -22.78
N LEU A 530 15.13 11.31 -22.17
CA LEU A 530 16.54 11.74 -22.23
C LEU A 530 16.99 11.88 -23.67
N ARG A 531 17.72 12.96 -23.99
CA ARG A 531 18.39 13.15 -25.28
C ARG A 531 19.04 11.87 -25.84
N HIS A 532 19.81 11.15 -25.01
CA HIS A 532 20.60 9.99 -25.45
C HIS A 532 19.78 8.70 -25.68
N ILE A 533 18.50 8.66 -25.32
CA ILE A 533 17.68 7.44 -25.40
C ILE A 533 16.94 7.38 -26.72
N GLY A 534 17.20 6.32 -27.49
CA GLY A 534 16.71 6.11 -28.86
C GLY A 534 15.26 5.65 -28.99
N ASP A 535 14.64 5.24 -27.89
CA ASP A 535 13.33 4.61 -27.85
C ASP A 535 12.38 5.31 -26.84
N ALA A 536 11.20 4.76 -26.61
CA ALA A 536 10.21 5.35 -25.72
C ALA A 536 10.46 5.05 -24.23
N PHE A 537 11.62 4.52 -23.86
CA PHE A 537 12.01 4.40 -22.47
C PHE A 537 12.20 5.78 -21.84
N GLY A 538 11.89 5.91 -20.54
CA GLY A 538 12.06 7.15 -19.77
C GLY A 538 11.01 8.21 -20.11
N TYR A 539 10.41 8.79 -19.07
CA TYR A 539 9.36 9.81 -19.19
C TYR A 539 9.91 11.17 -18.73
N GLY A 540 10.61 11.85 -19.65
CA GLY A 540 11.33 13.09 -19.39
C GLY A 540 10.40 14.31 -19.28
N ALA A 541 9.39 14.38 -20.14
CA ALA A 541 8.34 15.40 -20.10
C ALA A 541 6.99 14.76 -20.35
N VAL A 542 6.03 14.99 -19.45
CA VAL A 542 4.69 14.39 -19.50
C VAL A 542 3.65 15.41 -19.07
N GLU A 543 2.55 15.49 -19.81
CA GLU A 543 1.34 16.16 -19.36
C GLU A 543 0.31 15.12 -18.92
N PHE A 544 -0.05 15.11 -17.64
CA PHE A 544 -1.21 14.39 -17.14
C PHE A 544 -2.45 15.25 -17.34
N LYS A 545 -3.39 14.75 -18.13
CA LYS A 545 -4.60 15.48 -18.52
C LYS A 545 -5.73 15.23 -17.53
N ARG A 546 -6.82 15.95 -17.77
CA ARG A 546 -8.13 15.77 -17.14
C ARG A 546 -8.61 14.33 -17.13
N THR A 547 -9.16 13.89 -16.00
CA THR A 547 -9.76 12.56 -15.83
C THR A 547 -11.26 12.61 -15.53
N ASP A 548 -11.83 13.82 -15.38
CA ASP A 548 -13.27 14.04 -15.24
C ASP A 548 -14.05 13.82 -16.55
N LEU A 549 -13.34 13.80 -17.68
CA LEU A 549 -13.87 13.51 -19.01
C LEU A 549 -13.91 12.00 -19.29
N THR A 550 -14.43 11.63 -20.46
CA THR A 550 -14.39 10.25 -20.95
C THR A 550 -12.95 9.78 -21.11
N ASN A 551 -12.56 8.79 -20.33
CA ASN A 551 -11.24 8.16 -20.40
C ASN A 551 -11.26 6.93 -21.33
N ASP A 552 -10.08 6.50 -21.80
CA ASP A 552 -9.92 5.26 -22.59
C ASP A 552 -10.38 4.04 -21.78
N ALA A 553 -10.78 2.95 -22.46
CA ALA A 553 -11.18 1.70 -21.83
C ALA A 553 -10.05 1.06 -21.00
N VAL A 554 -8.79 1.32 -21.35
CA VAL A 554 -7.61 0.82 -20.59
C VAL A 554 -7.17 1.76 -19.47
N PHE A 555 -7.88 2.86 -19.23
CA PHE A 555 -7.61 3.77 -18.12
C PHE A 555 -7.60 3.02 -16.78
N ASP A 556 -6.59 3.27 -15.96
CA ASP A 556 -6.49 2.61 -14.67
C ASP A 556 -7.56 3.14 -13.71
N SER A 557 -8.47 2.24 -13.31
CA SER A 557 -9.56 2.52 -12.37
C SER A 557 -9.10 2.99 -10.98
N GLN A 558 -7.83 2.79 -10.61
CA GLN A 558 -7.26 3.28 -9.35
C GLN A 558 -6.87 4.76 -9.41
N ILE A 559 -6.85 5.37 -10.59
CA ILE A 559 -6.68 6.81 -10.77
C ILE A 559 -8.05 7.49 -10.57
N PRO A 560 -8.16 8.51 -9.71
CA PRO A 560 -9.40 9.25 -9.54
C PRO A 560 -9.90 9.88 -10.85
N LYS A 561 -11.21 9.83 -11.09
CA LYS A 561 -11.89 10.34 -12.30
C LYS A 561 -12.48 11.75 -12.12
N ASP A 562 -11.83 12.56 -11.31
CA ASP A 562 -12.34 13.87 -10.89
C ASP A 562 -11.29 14.97 -10.95
N PHE A 563 -10.23 14.78 -11.73
CA PHE A 563 -9.26 15.83 -11.99
C PHE A 563 -9.68 16.67 -13.19
N LYS A 564 -9.97 17.96 -12.93
CA LYS A 564 -10.22 18.98 -13.97
C LYS A 564 -8.96 19.74 -14.39
N GLY A 565 -7.91 19.74 -13.57
CA GLY A 565 -6.65 20.42 -13.87
C GLY A 565 -5.65 19.53 -14.59
N HIS A 566 -4.78 20.14 -15.38
CA HIS A 566 -3.65 19.50 -16.03
C HIS A 566 -2.40 19.60 -15.15
N VAL A 567 -1.56 18.55 -15.15
CA VAL A 567 -0.27 18.55 -14.46
C VAL A 567 0.83 18.20 -15.44
N PHE A 568 1.68 19.18 -15.75
CA PHE A 568 2.87 19.00 -16.57
C PHE A 568 4.06 18.68 -15.66
N VAL A 569 4.80 17.63 -15.98
CA VAL A 569 5.95 17.15 -15.22
C VAL A 569 7.18 17.16 -16.11
N ILE A 570 8.26 17.78 -15.63
CA ILE A 570 9.59 17.70 -16.23
C ILE A 570 10.50 16.95 -15.27
N SER A 571 10.78 15.70 -15.60
CA SER A 571 11.68 14.83 -14.85
C SER A 571 13.11 15.38 -14.94
N ASN A 572 13.55 16.10 -13.90
CA ASN A 572 14.91 16.68 -13.85
C ASN A 572 16.01 15.62 -13.81
N THR A 573 15.61 14.39 -13.56
CA THR A 573 16.50 13.26 -13.32
C THR A 573 17.32 12.83 -14.53
N ILE A 574 17.12 13.53 -15.66
CA ILE A 574 17.47 13.14 -17.00
C ILE A 574 17.73 14.37 -17.91
N VAL A 575 16.94 15.44 -17.83
CA VAL A 575 16.97 16.46 -18.90
C VAL A 575 17.84 17.68 -18.60
N GLY A 576 18.38 17.79 -17.38
CA GLY A 576 19.18 18.93 -16.95
C GLY A 576 18.36 20.22 -16.95
N TYR A 577 17.24 20.23 -16.22
CA TYR A 577 16.37 21.40 -16.14
C TYR A 577 16.84 22.28 -14.99
N GLU A 578 17.91 23.04 -15.24
CA GLU A 578 18.65 23.83 -14.25
C GLU A 578 18.74 25.30 -14.69
N TRP A 579 18.11 26.17 -13.91
CA TRP A 579 18.05 27.61 -14.06
C TRP A 579 19.30 28.34 -13.55
N GLY A 580 19.79 27.94 -12.38
CA GLY A 580 20.93 28.51 -11.70
C GLY A 580 22.17 27.68 -12.00
N SER A 581 22.91 28.01 -13.06
CA SER A 581 24.06 27.19 -13.51
C SER A 581 25.31 27.25 -12.61
N ASN A 582 25.15 27.43 -11.29
CA ASN A 582 26.19 27.23 -10.28
C ASN A 582 27.47 28.06 -10.50
N GLY A 583 27.30 29.27 -11.03
CA GLY A 583 28.40 30.19 -11.38
C GLY A 583 29.08 29.90 -12.72
N SER A 584 28.67 28.85 -13.43
CA SER A 584 29.07 28.55 -14.82
C SER A 584 28.02 29.01 -15.83
N THR A 585 28.40 28.99 -17.11
CA THR A 585 27.53 29.41 -18.21
C THR A 585 26.80 28.21 -18.81
N ASN A 586 25.47 28.26 -18.84
CA ASN A 586 24.65 27.40 -19.69
C ASN A 586 24.33 28.12 -21.01
N THR A 587 24.76 27.55 -22.13
CA THR A 587 24.51 28.15 -23.47
C THR A 587 23.05 28.04 -23.88
N TYR A 588 22.28 27.13 -23.24
CA TYR A 588 20.89 26.83 -23.55
C TYR A 588 19.89 27.46 -22.58
N GLN A 589 20.31 28.45 -21.78
CA GLN A 589 19.43 29.15 -20.84
C GLN A 589 18.14 29.68 -21.49
N ASN A 590 18.24 30.23 -22.70
CA ASN A 590 17.07 30.70 -23.45
C ASN A 590 16.05 29.57 -23.72
N ASN A 591 16.51 28.34 -23.99
CA ASN A 591 15.59 27.23 -24.18
C ASN A 591 14.84 26.90 -22.89
N ILE A 592 15.49 26.95 -21.72
CA ILE A 592 14.82 26.77 -20.43
C ILE A 592 13.73 27.82 -20.24
N GLU A 593 14.07 29.10 -20.40
CA GLU A 593 13.14 30.21 -20.19
C GLU A 593 11.94 30.14 -21.15
N VAL A 594 12.19 29.97 -22.46
CA VAL A 594 11.13 29.91 -23.47
C VAL A 594 10.28 28.65 -23.30
N PHE A 595 10.88 27.50 -22.98
CA PHE A 595 10.13 26.26 -22.77
C PHE A 595 9.22 26.37 -21.54
N THR A 596 9.75 26.90 -20.44
CA THR A 596 8.97 27.17 -19.21
C THR A 596 7.81 28.10 -19.52
N LYS A 597 8.07 29.21 -20.21
CA LYS A 597 7.04 30.19 -20.58
C LYS A 597 5.95 29.52 -21.42
N ASN A 598 6.32 28.79 -22.46
CA ASN A 598 5.35 28.16 -23.33
C ASN A 598 4.49 27.12 -22.60
N ILE A 599 5.06 26.37 -21.63
CA ILE A 599 4.29 25.44 -20.80
C ILE A 599 3.31 26.20 -19.90
N LEU A 600 3.79 27.19 -19.15
CA LEU A 600 2.95 27.96 -18.22
C LEU A 600 1.81 28.67 -18.96
N ASP A 601 2.09 29.27 -20.12
CA ASP A 601 1.08 29.93 -20.96
C ASP A 601 0.12 28.94 -21.61
N TYR A 602 0.62 27.78 -22.05
CA TYR A 602 -0.24 26.71 -22.57
C TYR A 602 -1.22 26.25 -21.50
N LEU A 603 -0.73 25.93 -20.29
CA LEU A 603 -1.56 25.52 -19.16
C LEU A 603 -2.56 26.63 -18.78
N TYR A 604 -2.11 27.88 -18.73
CA TYR A 604 -2.99 29.02 -18.41
C TYR A 604 -4.15 29.16 -19.41
N GLY A 605 -3.86 28.91 -20.70
CA GLY A 605 -4.85 28.99 -21.78
C GLY A 605 -5.83 27.82 -21.84
N LEU A 606 -5.67 26.77 -21.02
CA LEU A 606 -6.60 25.65 -20.98
C LEU A 606 -7.92 26.05 -20.31
N ASP A 607 -9.03 25.75 -21.00
CA ASP A 607 -10.38 25.92 -20.47
C ASP A 607 -10.82 24.63 -19.77
N ASN A 608 -10.65 24.60 -18.45
CA ASN A 608 -10.95 23.44 -17.62
C ASN A 608 -12.42 23.38 -17.16
N ASP A 609 -13.21 24.41 -17.50
CA ASP A 609 -14.64 24.47 -17.16
C ASP A 609 -15.54 23.90 -18.28
N LYS A 610 -14.97 23.59 -19.45
CA LYS A 610 -15.67 23.04 -20.61
C LYS A 610 -15.51 21.54 -20.83
#